data_AF-A0A915L2B7-F1
#
_entry.id   AF-A0A915L2B7-F1
#
_cell.length_a   1.000
_cell.length_b   1.000
_cell.length_c   1.000
_cell.angle_alpha   90.00
_cell.angle_beta   90.00
_cell.angle_gamma   90.00
#
_symmetry.space_group_name_H-M   'P 1'
#
loop_
_entity.id
_entity.type
_entity.pdbx_description
1 polymer ?
#
loop_
_entity_poly.entity_id
_entity_poly.type
_entity_poly.pdbx_seq_one_letter_code
_entity_poly.pdbx_strand_id
1 'polypeptide(L)'
;MGQGWYCNNVDDTGYYSCGVETLDSVFRSSELQITVRAKPQLHTIVHEGTASPSVHESFHLLCNVENLDHPISHYKWYKDGIIIDH
;
A
#
# COMPACT_ATOMS: atom_id res chain seq x y z
N MET A 1 -16.29 -11.53 -0.03
CA MET A 1 -14.98 -11.43 -0.69
C MET A 1 -14.79 -9.97 -1.07
N GLY A 2 -14.19 -9.17 -0.17
CA GLY A 2 -13.96 -7.74 -0.42
C GLY A 2 -12.69 -7.59 -1.22
N GLN A 3 -12.78 -7.04 -2.43
CA GLN A 3 -11.60 -6.63 -3.18
C GLN A 3 -11.00 -5.42 -2.45
N GLY A 4 -9.76 -5.58 -1.97
CA GLY A 4 -8.97 -4.46 -1.48
C GLY A 4 -8.56 -3.60 -2.67
N TRP A 5 -8.80 -2.29 -2.58
CA TRP A 5 -8.30 -1.33 -3.56
C TRP A 5 -6.82 -1.09 -3.26
N TYR A 6 -5.94 -1.45 -4.19
CA TYR A 6 -4.51 -1.16 -4.08
C TYR A 6 -4.23 0.15 -4.79
N CYS A 7 -3.66 1.15 -4.11
CA CYS A 7 -3.21 2.41 -4.70
C CYS A 7 -2.01 2.16 -5.62
N ASN A 8 -2.25 1.56 -6.78
CA ASN A 8 -1.19 1.13 -7.69
C ASN A 8 -1.09 2.02 -8.93
N ASN A 9 -2.03 2.98 -9.10
CA ASN A 9 -2.06 3.86 -10.25
C ASN A 9 -2.22 5.34 -9.85
N VAL A 10 -1.37 6.20 -10.42
CA VAL A 10 -1.50 7.68 -10.28
C VAL A 10 -2.81 8.16 -10.94
N ASP A 11 -3.35 7.36 -11.85
CA ASP A 11 -4.64 7.58 -12.52
C ASP A 11 -5.85 7.53 -11.58
N ASP A 12 -5.70 7.08 -10.32
CA ASP A 12 -6.75 7.20 -9.30
C ASP A 12 -6.93 8.66 -8.82
N THR A 13 -6.16 9.61 -9.37
CA THR A 13 -6.41 11.04 -9.21
C THR A 13 -7.68 11.43 -9.95
N GLY A 14 -8.65 11.97 -9.23
CA GLY A 14 -9.92 12.37 -9.83
C GLY A 14 -10.93 12.90 -8.84
N TYR A 15 -12.12 13.21 -9.35
CA TYR A 15 -13.26 13.60 -8.53
C TYR A 15 -14.12 12.37 -8.26
N TYR A 16 -14.39 12.13 -6.98
CA TYR A 16 -15.20 11.02 -6.51
C TYR A 16 -16.46 11.56 -5.86
N SER A 17 -17.60 10.95 -6.17
CA SER A 17 -18.86 11.20 -5.49
C SER A 17 -19.55 9.88 -5.19
N CYS A 18 -20.31 9.85 -4.11
CA CYS A 18 -21.18 8.74 -3.79
C CYS A 18 -22.56 9.01 -4.39
N GLY A 19 -23.11 8.04 -5.12
CA GLY A 19 -24.44 8.12 -5.70
C GLY A 19 -25.32 6.96 -5.24
N VAL A 20 -26.59 7.24 -4.97
CA VAL A 20 -27.62 6.22 -4.79
C VAL A 20 -28.72 6.44 -5.84
N GLU A 21 -29.05 5.35 -6.54
CA GLU A 21 -30.14 5.29 -7.51
C GLU A 21 -31.34 4.59 -6.88
N THR A 22 -32.50 5.23 -6.93
CA THR A 22 -33.79 4.62 -6.64
C THR A 22 -34.58 4.47 -7.94
N LEU A 23 -35.74 3.83 -7.91
CA LEU A 23 -36.59 3.65 -9.09
C LEU A 23 -36.95 4.98 -9.79
N ASP A 24 -37.05 6.07 -9.03
CA ASP A 24 -37.58 7.35 -9.51
C ASP A 24 -36.57 8.50 -9.44
N SER A 25 -35.40 8.32 -8.83
CA SER A 25 -34.48 9.42 -8.56
C SER A 25 -33.03 8.98 -8.36
N VAL A 26 -32.11 9.91 -8.64
CA VAL A 26 -30.68 9.76 -8.39
C VAL A 26 -30.23 10.84 -7.42
N PHE A 27 -29.65 10.44 -6.29
CA PHE A 27 -29.05 11.35 -5.32
C PHE A 27 -27.54 11.18 -5.37
N ARG A 28 -26.81 12.30 -5.47
CA ARG A 28 -25.34 12.32 -5.42
C ARG A 28 -24.85 13.20 -4.27
N SER A 29 -23.77 12.78 -3.62
CA SER A 29 -23.03 13.61 -2.68
C SER A 29 -22.31 14.76 -3.41
N SER A 30 -21.79 15.70 -2.63
CA SER A 30 -20.75 16.61 -3.13
C SER A 30 -19.54 15.82 -3.64
N GLU A 31 -18.85 16.39 -4.63
CA GLU A 31 -17.63 15.82 -5.19
C GLU A 31 -16.44 16.05 -4.25
N LEU A 32 -15.62 15.02 -4.08
CA LEU A 32 -14.33 15.06 -3.38
C LEU A 32 -13.22 14.90 -4.41
N GLN A 33 -12.26 15.83 -4.42
CA GLN A 33 -11.06 15.69 -5.24
C GLN A 33 -10.02 14.86 -4.49
N ILE A 34 -9.60 13.74 -5.10
CA ILE A 34 -8.49 12.92 -4.64
C ILE A 34 -7.31 13.15 -5.57
N THR A 35 -6.13 13.41 -5.00
CA THR A 35 -4.88 13.59 -5.74
C THR A 35 -3.85 12.59 -5.26
N VAL A 36 -3.50 11.63 -6.11
CA VAL A 36 -2.44 10.65 -5.87
C VAL A 36 -1.14 11.23 -6.43
N ARG A 37 -0.16 11.49 -5.56
CA ARG A 37 1.08 12.16 -5.96
C ARG A 37 2.17 11.20 -6.42
N ALA A 38 2.36 10.12 -5.67
CA ALA A 38 3.37 9.13 -5.97
C ALA A 38 2.95 7.77 -5.45
N LYS A 39 3.34 6.72 -6.19
CA LYS A 39 3.32 5.35 -5.67
C LYS A 39 4.54 5.14 -4.77
N PRO A 40 4.41 4.47 -3.61
CA PRO A 40 5.56 4.07 -2.82
C PRO A 40 6.51 3.25 -3.68
N GLN A 41 7.78 3.63 -3.73
CA GLN A 41 8.79 2.88 -4.47
C GLN A 41 9.66 2.09 -3.49
N LEU A 42 9.51 0.77 -3.55
CA LEU A 42 10.42 -0.17 -2.89
C LEU A 42 11.74 -0.17 -3.65
N HIS A 43 12.78 0.35 -3.02
CA HIS A 43 14.10 0.43 -3.65
C HIS A 43 14.90 -0.83 -3.37
N THR A 44 15.05 -1.19 -2.09
CA THR A 44 15.89 -2.32 -1.70
C THR A 44 15.41 -2.93 -0.39
N ILE A 45 15.39 -4.26 -0.33
CA ILE A 45 15.39 -4.99 0.94
C ILE A 45 16.86 -5.27 1.25
N VAL A 46 17.37 -4.64 2.31
CA VAL A 46 18.76 -4.77 2.71
C VAL A 46 18.86 -5.78 3.84
N HIS A 47 19.86 -6.65 3.76
CA HIS A 47 20.22 -7.52 4.85
C HIS A 47 21.05 -6.74 5.88
N GLU A 48 20.56 -6.64 7.11
CA GLU A 48 21.36 -6.15 8.24
C GLU A 48 22.05 -7.35 8.92
N GLY A 49 23.37 -7.46 8.72
CA GLY A 49 24.20 -8.50 9.33
C GLY A 49 24.97 -9.37 8.31
N THR A 50 25.33 -10.58 8.73
CA THR A 50 26.08 -11.59 7.96
C THR A 50 25.33 -12.04 6.71
N ALA A 51 25.88 -11.77 5.52
CA ALA A 51 25.26 -12.07 4.21
C ALA A 51 24.86 -13.55 4.00
N SER A 52 25.37 -14.45 4.83
CA SER A 52 24.99 -15.86 4.88
C SER A 52 24.68 -16.26 6.33
N PRO A 53 23.43 -16.12 6.80
CA PRO A 53 23.05 -16.57 8.13
C PRO A 53 23.19 -18.10 8.21
N SER A 54 23.70 -18.57 9.34
CA SER A 54 23.84 -20.00 9.62
C SER A 54 22.49 -20.63 9.98
N VAL A 55 22.38 -21.95 9.86
CA VAL A 55 21.18 -22.65 10.34
C VAL A 55 21.04 -22.41 11.85
N HIS A 56 19.87 -21.96 12.28
CA HIS A 56 19.53 -21.50 13.64
C HIS A 56 20.00 -20.08 14.02
N GLU A 57 20.54 -19.31 13.08
CA GLU A 57 20.86 -17.90 13.29
C GLU A 57 19.66 -17.03 12.87
N SER A 58 19.31 -16.05 13.71
CA SER A 58 18.34 -15.02 13.36
C SER A 58 19.04 -13.90 12.60
N PHE A 59 18.37 -13.34 11.60
CA PHE A 59 18.86 -12.20 10.86
C PHE A 59 17.77 -11.15 10.67
N HIS A 60 18.18 -9.92 10.37
CA HIS A 60 17.28 -8.79 10.22
C HIS A 60 17.25 -8.32 8.76
N LEU A 61 16.05 -8.01 8.28
CA LEU A 61 15.83 -7.40 6.98
C LEU A 61 15.31 -5.99 7.18
N LEU A 62 15.93 -5.04 6.50
CA LEU A 62 15.50 -3.66 6.45
C LEU A 62 14.79 -3.40 5.13
N CYS A 63 13.56 -2.90 5.20
CA CYS A 63 12.78 -2.48 4.03
C CYS A 63 12.91 -0.96 3.88
N ASN A 64 13.74 -0.51 2.93
CA ASN A 64 13.85 0.92 2.64
C ASN A 64 12.87 1.33 1.54
N VAL A 65 12.01 2.30 1.85
CA VAL A 65 11.04 2.87 0.90
C VAL A 65 11.40 4.33 0.71
N GLU A 66 11.61 4.73 -0.53
CA GLU A 66 11.92 6.12 -0.89
C GLU A 66 10.75 6.71 -1.70
N ASN A 67 10.85 8.00 -2.02
CA ASN A 67 9.80 8.76 -2.72
C ASN A 67 8.47 8.79 -1.97
N LEU A 68 8.56 9.02 -0.66
CA LEU A 68 7.44 9.18 0.23
C LEU A 68 7.17 10.67 0.45
N ASP A 69 6.12 11.18 -0.20
CA ASP A 69 5.59 12.52 0.11
C ASP A 69 4.98 12.58 1.53
N HIS A 70 4.75 11.42 2.15
CA HIS A 70 4.15 11.26 3.48
C HIS A 70 4.78 10.06 4.20
N PRO A 71 4.86 10.08 5.55
CA PRO A 71 5.43 8.97 6.32
C PRO A 71 4.67 7.65 6.08
N ILE A 72 5.42 6.54 6.01
CA ILE A 72 4.85 5.19 5.89
C ILE A 72 3.99 4.91 7.12
N SER A 73 2.69 4.72 6.91
CA SER A 73 1.77 4.44 8.01
C SER A 73 1.82 2.96 8.42
N HIS A 74 1.97 2.05 7.45
CA HIS A 74 1.94 0.61 7.67
C HIS A 74 2.80 -0.14 6.64
N TYR A 75 3.44 -1.22 7.07
CA TYR A 75 4.11 -2.19 6.20
C TYR A 75 3.77 -3.61 6.66
N LYS A 76 3.91 -4.59 5.76
CA LYS A 76 3.68 -6.01 6.04
C LYS A 76 4.78 -6.85 5.40
N TRP A 77 5.26 -7.85 6.11
CA TRP A 77 6.22 -8.82 5.58
C TRP A 77 5.52 -10.09 5.12
N TYR A 78 5.99 -10.62 3.99
CA TYR A 78 5.53 -11.90 3.47
C TYR A 78 6.74 -12.77 3.15
N LYS A 79 6.66 -14.04 3.53
CA LYS A 79 7.61 -15.09 3.14
C LYS A 79 6.85 -16.21 2.47
N ASP A 80 7.24 -16.54 1.25
CA ASP A 80 6.60 -17.59 0.45
C ASP A 80 5.08 -17.42 0.31
N GLY A 81 4.63 -16.15 0.25
CA GLY A 81 3.21 -15.77 0.15
C GLY A 81 2.44 -15.78 1.48
N ILE A 82 3.08 -16.14 2.59
CA ILE A 82 2.47 -16.18 3.93
C ILE A 82 2.86 -14.91 4.68
N ILE A 83 1.87 -14.25 5.30
CA ILE A 83 2.12 -13.07 6.13
C ILE A 83 2.94 -13.46 7.36
N ILE A 84 3.97 -12.68 7.66
CA ILE A 84 4.74 -12.78 8.89
C ILE A 84 4.17 -11.72 9.83
N ASP A 85 3.48 -12.16 10.88
CA ASP A 85 3.14 -11.26 11.98
C ASP A 85 4.41 -10.97 12.77
N HIS A 86 4.59 -9.70 13.13
CA HIS A 86 5.78 -9.20 13.80
C HIS A 86 5.44 -8.58 15.15
#